data_AF-A0A3M1SLJ4-F1
#
_entry.id   AF-A0A3M1SLJ4-F1
#
_cell.length_a   1.000
_cell.length_b   1.000
_cell.length_c   1.000
_cell.angle_alpha   90.00
_cell.angle_beta   90.00
_cell.angle_gamma   90.00
#
_symmetry.space_group_name_H-M   'P 1'
#
loop_
_entity.id
_entity.type
_entity.pdbx_description
1 polymer ?
#
loop_
_entity_poly.entity_id
_entity_poly.type
_entity_poly.pdbx_seq_one_letter_code
_entity_poly.pdbx_strand_id
1 'polypeptide(L)'
;MKVHAIFEGRTEEKVLNRLERLADCSFELTPSDGKNKMRKTIVGLIGPLIGSGPIRVVILRDLDHDETIDQVVQRTTDALKQAFEGRNPSVVPQLDRLDDNVYVWRSADDLDIRVALHIATYRWNKAFIKTKIDDYILSTKHSVATRYSHSSCPTSRDYW
;
A
#
# COMPACT_ATOMS: atom_id res chain seq x y z
N MET A 1 -14.66 -7.48 -3.73
CA MET A 1 -13.39 -7.87 -3.06
C MET A 1 -12.96 -6.71 -2.19
N LYS A 2 -12.46 -6.95 -0.97
CA LYS A 2 -12.00 -5.87 -0.07
C LYS A 2 -10.49 -5.68 -0.21
N VAL A 3 -10.03 -4.44 -0.21
CA VAL A 3 -8.62 -4.08 -0.19
C VAL A 3 -8.29 -3.44 1.14
N HIS A 4 -7.36 -3.98 1.90
CA HIS A 4 -6.92 -3.37 3.16
C HIS A 4 -6.01 -2.20 2.85
N ALA A 5 -6.39 -0.99 3.28
CA ALA A 5 -5.60 0.20 3.06
C ALA A 5 -4.94 0.64 4.37
N ILE A 6 -3.61 0.57 4.44
CA ILE A 6 -2.82 1.00 5.59
C ILE A 6 -2.21 2.36 5.27
N PHE A 7 -2.38 3.35 6.14
CA PHE A 7 -1.94 4.72 5.88
C PHE A 7 -1.62 5.50 7.15
N GLU A 8 -0.89 6.62 7.04
CA GLU A 8 -0.39 7.34 8.22
C GLU A 8 -1.41 8.23 8.92
N GLY A 9 -2.30 8.90 8.18
CA GLY A 9 -3.19 9.90 8.75
C GLY A 9 -4.50 10.15 8.00
N ARG A 10 -5.20 11.22 8.41
CA ARG A 10 -6.54 11.56 7.90
C ARG A 10 -6.56 12.07 6.46
N THR A 11 -5.39 12.37 5.91
CA THR A 11 -5.26 12.92 4.57
C THR A 11 -5.47 11.82 3.54
N GLU A 12 -4.77 10.70 3.75
CA GLU A 12 -4.84 9.47 2.97
C GLU A 12 -6.25 8.87 3.00
N GLU A 13 -6.94 8.96 4.16
CA GLU A 13 -8.32 8.54 4.34
C GLU A 13 -9.29 9.25 3.37
N LYS A 14 -9.15 10.56 3.19
CA LYS A 14 -10.00 11.32 2.25
C LYS A 14 -9.77 10.91 0.81
N VAL A 15 -8.52 10.61 0.46
CA VAL A 15 -8.17 10.19 -0.89
C VAL A 15 -8.72 8.80 -1.20
N LEU A 16 -8.59 7.86 -0.26
CA LEU A 16 -9.15 6.51 -0.40
C LEU A 16 -10.67 6.54 -0.54
N ASN A 17 -11.37 7.33 0.30
CA ASN A 17 -12.81 7.53 0.18
C ASN A 17 -13.23 8.11 -1.18
N ARG A 18 -12.37 8.94 -1.80
CA ARG A 18 -12.61 9.46 -3.15
C ARG A 18 -12.35 8.39 -4.22
N LEU A 19 -11.35 7.53 -4.02
CA LEU A 19 -11.02 6.43 -4.93
C LEU A 19 -12.11 5.35 -4.94
N GLU A 20 -12.71 5.00 -3.79
CA GLU A 20 -13.84 4.04 -3.74
C GLU A 20 -14.96 4.44 -4.70
N ARG A 21 -15.29 5.74 -4.74
CA ARG A 21 -16.33 6.29 -5.60
C ARG A 21 -15.97 6.25 -7.09
N LEU A 22 -14.68 6.18 -7.42
CA LEU A 22 -14.18 6.26 -8.79
C LEU A 22 -13.80 4.88 -9.38
N ALA A 23 -13.51 3.89 -8.53
CA ALA A 23 -12.85 2.66 -8.93
C ALA A 23 -13.67 1.37 -8.62
N ASP A 24 -14.94 1.49 -8.24
CA ASP A 24 -15.84 0.36 -7.87
C ASP A 24 -15.14 -0.69 -6.98
N CYS A 25 -14.41 -0.18 -5.98
CA CYS A 25 -13.64 -0.95 -5.03
C CYS A 25 -13.95 -0.46 -3.61
N SER A 26 -13.88 -1.37 -2.64
CA SER A 26 -14.07 -1.06 -1.22
C SER A 26 -12.75 -1.26 -0.47
N PHE A 27 -12.38 -0.24 0.29
CA PHE A 27 -11.21 -0.24 1.15
C PHE A 27 -11.60 -0.48 2.61
N GLU A 28 -10.85 -1.35 3.26
CA GLU A 28 -10.85 -1.45 4.72
C GLU A 28 -9.75 -0.54 5.27
N LEU A 29 -10.16 0.61 5.78
CA LEU A 29 -9.28 1.70 6.18
C LEU A 29 -8.62 1.40 7.53
N THR A 30 -7.29 1.34 7.55
CA THR A 30 -6.50 1.06 8.77
C THR A 30 -5.45 2.16 8.97
N PRO A 31 -5.77 3.22 9.74
CA PRO A 31 -4.79 4.24 10.08
C PRO A 31 -3.70 3.65 10.99
N SER A 32 -2.45 4.05 10.76
CA SER A 32 -1.31 3.64 11.59
C SER A 32 -1.05 4.59 12.76
N ASP A 33 -1.73 5.73 12.87
CA ASP A 33 -1.42 6.82 13.81
C ASP A 33 0.06 7.25 13.74
N GLY A 34 0.59 7.40 12.52
CA GLY A 34 1.95 7.86 12.23
C GLY A 34 3.01 6.76 12.00
N LYS A 35 4.18 7.18 11.48
CA LYS A 35 5.24 6.29 10.98
C LYS A 35 5.77 5.25 11.96
N ASN A 36 5.92 5.62 13.23
CA ASN A 36 6.50 4.74 14.26
C ASN A 36 5.63 3.51 14.58
N LYS A 37 4.37 3.54 14.15
CA LYS A 37 3.39 2.46 14.35
C LYS A 37 3.06 1.70 13.08
N MET A 38 3.50 2.18 11.89
CA MET A 38 3.26 1.52 10.60
C MET A 38 3.66 0.04 10.61
N ARG A 39 4.85 -0.26 11.13
CA ARG A 39 5.32 -1.64 11.29
C ARG A 39 4.35 -2.49 12.12
N LYS A 40 3.89 -1.97 13.26
CA LYS A 40 2.93 -2.68 14.14
C LYS A 40 1.59 -2.89 13.44
N THR A 41 1.11 -1.90 12.68
CA THR A 41 -0.12 -1.99 11.92
C THR A 41 -0.03 -3.03 10.81
N ILE A 42 1.06 -3.07 10.04
CA ILE A 42 1.30 -4.08 9.00
C ILE A 42 1.28 -5.47 9.62
N VAL A 43 2.05 -5.70 10.69
CA VAL A 43 2.12 -7.02 11.36
C VAL A 43 0.78 -7.42 11.96
N GLY A 44 0.10 -6.48 12.62
CA GLY A 44 -1.18 -6.71 13.28
C GLY A 44 -2.35 -6.95 12.31
N LEU A 45 -2.31 -6.36 11.12
CA LEU A 45 -3.34 -6.56 10.09
C LEU A 45 -3.04 -7.80 9.24
N ILE A 46 -1.85 -7.91 8.68
CA ILE A 46 -1.53 -8.97 7.71
C ILE A 46 -1.37 -10.31 8.41
N GLY A 47 -0.71 -10.33 9.57
CA GLY A 47 -0.42 -11.57 10.29
C GLY A 47 -1.65 -12.45 10.49
N PRO A 48 -2.73 -11.97 11.14
CA PRO A 48 -3.95 -12.74 11.36
C PRO A 48 -4.70 -13.18 10.08
N LEU A 49 -4.44 -12.53 8.94
CA LEU A 49 -5.11 -12.83 7.67
C LEU A 49 -4.40 -13.92 6.87
N ILE A 50 -3.15 -14.26 7.18
CA ILE A 50 -2.40 -15.30 6.46
C ILE A 50 -3.12 -16.65 6.59
N GLY A 51 -3.50 -17.23 5.45
CA GLY A 51 -4.20 -18.52 5.37
C GLY A 51 -5.73 -18.44 5.48
N SER A 52 -6.32 -17.25 5.66
CA SER A 52 -7.79 -17.08 5.72
C SER A 52 -8.44 -16.85 4.35
N GLY A 53 -7.63 -16.68 3.30
CA GLY A 53 -8.06 -16.48 1.93
C GLY A 53 -7.20 -15.44 1.20
N PRO A 54 -7.63 -14.99 0.01
CA PRO A 54 -6.93 -13.96 -0.75
C PRO A 54 -6.78 -12.66 0.04
N ILE A 55 -5.56 -12.11 0.05
CA ILE A 55 -5.27 -10.84 0.72
C ILE A 55 -4.85 -9.80 -0.32
N ARG A 56 -5.44 -8.62 -0.25
CA ARG A 56 -5.07 -7.44 -1.05
C ARG A 56 -4.79 -6.30 -0.10
N VAL A 57 -3.55 -5.80 -0.12
CA VAL A 57 -3.12 -4.70 0.75
C VAL A 57 -2.55 -3.56 -0.08
N VAL A 58 -2.97 -2.34 0.22
CA VAL A 58 -2.34 -1.11 -0.25
C VAL A 58 -1.77 -0.39 0.97
N ILE A 59 -0.49 -0.06 0.91
CA ILE A 59 0.23 0.67 1.95
C ILE A 59 0.57 2.04 1.37
N LEU A 60 0.14 3.08 2.06
CA LEU A 60 0.29 4.47 1.68
C LEU A 60 1.27 5.15 2.65
N ARG A 61 2.35 5.71 2.13
CA ARG A 61 3.43 6.30 2.94
C ARG A 61 3.80 7.68 2.40
N ASP A 62 4.03 8.62 3.31
CA ASP A 62 4.68 9.88 2.98
C ASP A 62 6.20 9.71 3.03
N LEU A 63 6.91 10.41 2.13
CA LEU A 63 8.37 10.49 2.18
C LEU A 63 8.79 11.66 3.08
N ASP A 64 9.20 11.34 4.30
CA ASP A 64 9.76 12.35 5.20
C ASP A 64 11.12 12.86 4.71
N HIS A 65 11.44 14.13 5.04
CA HIS A 65 12.69 14.79 4.66
C HIS A 65 13.98 14.12 5.16
N ASP A 66 13.89 13.29 6.21
CA ASP A 66 14.99 12.55 6.83
C ASP A 66 15.04 11.07 6.38
N GLU A 67 14.22 10.68 5.39
CA GLU A 67 14.08 9.30 4.90
C GLU A 67 14.30 9.22 3.38
N THR A 68 14.90 8.13 2.92
CA THR A 68 14.99 7.80 1.48
C THR A 68 13.90 6.80 1.09
N ILE A 69 13.55 6.76 -0.20
CA ILE A 69 12.61 5.77 -0.73
C ILE A 69 13.04 4.34 -0.36
N ASP A 70 14.33 4.02 -0.52
CA ASP A 70 14.87 2.71 -0.19
C ASP A 70 14.71 2.36 1.29
N GLN A 71 14.85 3.34 2.19
CA GLN A 71 14.59 3.13 3.61
C GLN A 71 13.12 2.82 3.88
N VAL A 72 12.17 3.50 3.20
CA VAL A 72 10.73 3.21 3.31
C VAL A 72 10.43 1.80 2.80
N VAL A 73 10.96 1.43 1.63
CA VAL A 73 10.78 0.10 1.02
C VAL A 73 11.35 -0.98 1.91
N GLN A 74 12.57 -0.79 2.43
CA GLN A 74 13.21 -1.75 3.33
C GLN A 74 12.41 -1.94 4.62
N ARG A 75 12.01 -0.85 5.29
CA ARG A 75 11.21 -0.91 6.53
C ARG A 75 9.86 -1.59 6.32
N THR A 76 9.23 -1.34 5.18
CA THR A 76 7.95 -1.99 4.81
C THR A 76 8.18 -3.49 4.56
N THR A 77 9.24 -3.83 3.84
CA THR A 77 9.63 -5.22 3.58
C THR A 77 9.93 -5.98 4.88
N ASP A 78 10.63 -5.36 5.83
CA ASP A 78 10.93 -5.95 7.13
C ASP A 78 9.66 -6.16 7.97
N ALA A 79 8.72 -5.21 7.91
CA ALA A 79 7.41 -5.36 8.55
C ALA A 79 6.59 -6.50 7.94
N LEU A 80 6.64 -6.66 6.61
CA LEU A 80 6.02 -7.79 5.92
C LEU A 80 6.67 -9.09 6.37
N LYS A 81 8.00 -9.23 6.31
CA LYS A 81 8.73 -10.42 6.78
C LYS A 81 8.31 -10.80 8.20
N GLN A 82 8.25 -9.83 9.10
CA GLN A 82 7.79 -10.06 10.47
C GLN A 82 6.32 -10.51 10.57
N ALA A 83 5.44 -10.08 9.66
CA ALA A 83 4.05 -10.56 9.64
C ALA A 83 3.97 -12.07 9.35
N PHE A 84 4.89 -12.59 8.52
CA PHE A 84 5.02 -14.00 8.16
C PHE A 84 5.81 -14.83 9.18
N GLU A 85 6.66 -14.20 10.00
CA GLU A 85 7.37 -14.88 11.09
C GLU A 85 6.39 -15.62 12.01
N GLY A 86 6.66 -16.91 12.24
CA GLY A 86 5.84 -17.78 13.09
C GLY A 86 4.52 -18.26 12.46
N ARG A 87 4.18 -17.81 11.24
CA ARG A 87 2.96 -18.24 10.52
C ARG A 87 3.30 -18.99 9.23
N ASN A 88 4.20 -18.44 8.42
CA ASN A 88 4.70 -19.08 7.22
C ASN A 88 6.14 -18.61 6.93
N PRO A 89 7.14 -19.14 7.67
CA PRO A 89 8.51 -18.62 7.67
C PRO A 89 9.29 -18.90 6.37
N SER A 90 8.77 -19.76 5.49
CA SER A 90 9.36 -19.98 4.16
C SER A 90 9.05 -18.86 3.18
N VAL A 91 8.04 -18.03 3.48
CA VAL A 91 7.68 -16.88 2.67
C VAL A 91 8.59 -15.72 3.03
N VAL A 92 9.33 -15.22 2.04
CA VAL A 92 10.19 -14.05 2.19
C VAL A 92 9.66 -12.95 1.27
N PRO A 93 8.81 -12.04 1.78
CA PRO A 93 8.33 -10.91 1.00
C PRO A 93 9.49 -10.07 0.47
N GLN A 94 9.40 -9.71 -0.80
CA GLN A 94 10.34 -8.81 -1.46
C GLN A 94 9.53 -7.85 -2.34
N LEU A 95 9.62 -6.55 -2.02
CA LEU A 95 8.95 -5.50 -2.78
C LEU A 95 9.80 -5.14 -4.01
N ASP A 96 9.23 -5.34 -5.19
CA ASP A 96 9.82 -4.96 -6.46
C ASP A 96 9.23 -3.64 -6.95
N ARG A 97 10.06 -2.81 -7.57
CA ARG A 97 9.61 -1.52 -8.12
C ARG A 97 8.73 -1.78 -9.35
N LEU A 98 7.51 -1.27 -9.33
CA LEU A 98 6.59 -1.33 -10.47
C LEU A 98 6.71 -0.10 -11.37
N ASP A 99 6.63 1.08 -10.76
CA ASP A 99 6.65 2.38 -11.45
C ASP A 99 7.07 3.45 -10.44
N ASP A 100 7.81 4.47 -10.87
CA ASP A 100 8.30 5.61 -10.09
C ASP A 100 8.43 5.35 -8.56
N ASN A 101 7.38 5.63 -7.78
CA ASN A 101 7.34 5.48 -6.32
C ASN A 101 6.33 4.42 -5.82
N VAL A 102 6.08 3.42 -6.65
CA VAL A 102 5.18 2.29 -6.41
C VAL A 102 5.96 0.99 -6.44
N TYR A 103 5.79 0.21 -5.39
CA TYR A 103 6.44 -1.09 -5.21
C TYR A 103 5.38 -2.14 -4.96
N VAL A 104 5.58 -3.36 -5.45
CA VAL A 104 4.61 -4.44 -5.35
C VAL A 104 5.28 -5.72 -4.90
N TRP A 105 4.52 -6.56 -4.21
CA TRP A 105 4.90 -7.92 -3.89
C TRP A 105 3.69 -8.84 -4.07
N ARG A 106 3.95 -10.02 -4.65
CA ARG A 106 2.97 -11.10 -4.82
C ARG A 106 3.55 -12.37 -4.22
N SER A 107 2.78 -13.03 -3.38
CA SER A 107 3.14 -14.37 -2.89
C SER A 107 3.02 -15.42 -4.00
N ALA A 108 3.55 -16.61 -3.74
CA ALA A 108 3.21 -17.78 -4.54
C ALA A 108 1.67 -18.00 -4.58
N ASP A 109 1.20 -18.66 -5.64
CA ASP A 109 -0.22 -18.76 -5.98
C ASP A 109 -1.07 -19.49 -4.92
N ASP A 110 -0.45 -20.26 -4.03
CA ASP A 110 -1.09 -20.98 -2.93
C ASP A 110 -1.56 -20.06 -1.79
N LEU A 111 -0.91 -18.91 -1.61
CA LEU A 111 -1.28 -17.94 -0.56
C LEU A 111 -2.16 -16.80 -1.08
N ASP A 112 -2.11 -16.49 -2.37
CA ASP A 112 -2.80 -15.38 -3.04
C ASP A 112 -2.79 -14.06 -2.23
N ILE A 113 -1.59 -13.65 -1.80
CA ILE A 113 -1.34 -12.40 -1.09
C ILE A 113 -0.71 -11.40 -2.05
N ARG A 114 -1.22 -10.16 -2.03
CA ARG A 114 -0.70 -9.06 -2.84
C ARG A 114 -0.59 -7.80 -2.01
N VAL A 115 0.54 -7.14 -2.15
CA VAL A 115 0.85 -5.90 -1.45
C VAL A 115 1.32 -4.87 -2.46
N ALA A 116 0.77 -3.67 -2.41
CA ALA A 116 1.28 -2.50 -3.12
C ALA A 116 1.68 -1.44 -2.10
N LEU A 117 2.88 -0.88 -2.24
CA LEU A 117 3.40 0.24 -1.46
C LEU A 117 3.47 1.46 -2.38
N HIS A 118 2.74 2.51 -2.03
CA HIS A 118 2.81 3.81 -2.68
C HIS A 118 3.51 4.80 -1.76
N ILE A 119 4.56 5.43 -2.27
CA ILE A 119 5.35 6.43 -1.55
C ILE A 119 5.09 7.79 -2.18
N ALA A 120 4.56 8.73 -1.40
CA ALA A 120 4.32 10.08 -1.85
C ALA A 120 5.65 10.86 -1.90
N THR A 121 6.07 11.24 -3.10
CA THR A 121 7.34 11.96 -3.34
C THR A 121 7.17 13.37 -3.89
N TYR A 122 5.94 13.77 -4.23
CA TYR A 122 5.66 15.09 -4.79
C TYR A 122 5.34 16.11 -3.68
N ARG A 123 5.98 17.29 -3.76
CA ARG A 123 5.66 18.48 -2.96
C ARG A 123 5.08 19.54 -3.88
N TRP A 124 3.77 19.75 -3.85
CA TRP A 124 3.12 20.79 -4.67
C TRP A 124 3.54 22.21 -4.28
N ASN A 125 3.98 22.41 -3.04
CA ASN A 125 4.55 23.67 -2.57
C ASN A 125 5.85 23.40 -1.80
N LYS A 126 6.94 24.00 -2.29
CA LYS A 126 8.30 23.85 -1.74
C LYS A 126 8.45 24.37 -0.30
N ALA A 127 7.51 25.18 0.19
CA ALA A 127 7.47 25.64 1.57
C ALA A 127 6.98 24.57 2.56
N PHE A 128 6.37 23.47 2.08
CA PHE A 128 6.01 22.36 2.95
C PHE A 128 7.21 21.43 3.18
N ILE A 129 7.41 21.08 4.45
CA ILE A 129 8.50 20.20 4.90
C ILE A 129 8.29 18.75 4.43
N LYS A 130 7.05 18.34 4.13
CA LYS A 130 6.68 16.95 3.80
C LYS A 130 6.01 16.84 2.42
N THR A 131 6.30 15.76 1.70
CA THR A 131 5.48 15.29 0.57
C THR A 131 4.20 14.67 1.13
N LYS A 132 3.06 14.92 0.48
CA LYS A 132 1.76 14.38 0.90
C LYS A 132 1.18 13.51 -0.20
N ILE A 133 0.52 12.41 0.18
CA ILE A 133 -0.09 11.51 -0.81
C ILE A 133 -1.17 12.14 -1.68
N ASP A 134 -1.81 13.19 -1.18
CA ASP A 134 -2.88 13.93 -1.85
C ASP A 134 -2.49 14.35 -3.27
N ASP A 135 -1.26 14.80 -3.44
CA ASP A 135 -0.82 15.35 -4.72
C ASP A 135 -0.34 14.26 -5.68
N TYR A 136 0.05 13.09 -5.17
CA TYR A 136 0.42 11.93 -5.99
C TYR A 136 -0.83 11.28 -6.61
N ILE A 137 -1.91 11.14 -5.84
CA ILE A 137 -3.15 10.54 -6.35
C ILE A 137 -3.90 11.50 -7.28
N LEU A 138 -3.69 12.82 -7.16
CA LEU A 138 -4.25 13.82 -8.08
C LEU A 138 -3.40 14.07 -9.34
N SER A 139 -2.07 13.94 -9.27
CA SER A 139 -1.19 14.04 -10.45
C SER A 139 -1.17 12.75 -11.28
N THR A 140 -1.47 11.59 -10.68
CA THR A 140 -1.75 10.35 -11.40
C THR A 140 -3.15 10.36 -12.01
N LYS A 141 -3.39 11.29 -12.95
CA LYS A 141 -4.53 11.23 -13.87
C LYS A 141 -4.55 9.98 -14.77
N HIS A 142 -3.58 9.04 -14.65
CA HIS A 142 -3.45 7.93 -15.59
C HIS A 142 -3.06 6.53 -15.10
N SER A 143 -2.77 6.25 -13.82
CA SER A 143 -2.20 4.92 -13.48
C SER A 143 -2.79 4.17 -12.30
N VAL A 144 -3.43 4.83 -11.33
CA VAL A 144 -4.12 4.12 -10.25
C VAL A 144 -5.60 3.99 -10.63
N ALA A 145 -6.42 5.02 -10.47
CA ALA A 145 -7.86 4.94 -10.70
C ALA A 145 -8.27 4.37 -12.08
N THR A 146 -7.61 4.74 -13.19
CA THR A 146 -7.97 4.26 -14.54
C THR A 146 -7.64 2.78 -14.78
N ARG A 147 -6.63 2.24 -14.07
CA ARG A 147 -6.30 0.80 -14.12
C ARG A 147 -7.15 -0.01 -13.13
N TYR A 148 -7.69 0.63 -12.08
CA TYR A 148 -8.71 0.06 -11.20
C TYR A 148 -10.16 0.20 -11.74
N SER A 149 -10.43 1.12 -12.69
CA SER A 149 -11.79 1.46 -13.14
C SER A 149 -12.28 0.73 -14.39
N HIS A 150 -11.41 0.01 -15.11
CA HIS A 150 -11.81 -0.76 -16.31
C HIS A 150 -12.01 -2.25 -16.06
N SER A 151 -11.92 -2.68 -14.80
CA SER A 151 -12.38 -3.99 -14.39
C SER A 151 -12.99 -3.87 -13.01
N SER A 152 -14.24 -4.34 -12.88
CA SER A 152 -14.84 -4.68 -11.60
C SER A 152 -13.77 -5.25 -10.66
N CYS A 153 -13.53 -4.61 -9.50
CA CYS A 153 -12.58 -4.96 -8.44
C CYS A 153 -11.36 -5.78 -8.94
N PRO A 154 -10.13 -5.24 -9.02
CA PRO A 154 -9.02 -5.78 -9.83
C PRO A 154 -9.07 -7.31 -9.92
N THR A 155 -9.65 -7.80 -11.02
CA THR A 155 -9.81 -9.21 -11.34
C THR A 155 -8.71 -9.66 -12.27
N SER A 156 -8.50 -10.98 -12.30
CA SER A 156 -7.26 -11.67 -12.67
C SER A 156 -6.60 -11.43 -14.03
N ARG A 157 -7.03 -10.41 -14.80
CA ARG A 157 -6.47 -10.05 -16.11
C ARG A 157 -6.00 -8.61 -16.38
N ASP A 158 -6.34 -7.61 -15.57
CA ASP A 158 -5.94 -6.21 -15.83
C ASP A 158 -4.59 -5.71 -15.26
N TYR A 159 -3.80 -6.56 -14.60
CA TYR A 159 -2.50 -6.24 -14.00
C TYR A 159 -1.44 -7.38 -14.02
N TRP A 160 -1.75 -8.58 -14.51
CA TRP A 160 -1.41 -9.83 -13.79
C TRP A 160 -0.10 -10.49 -14.15
#